data_AF-A0A3Q7HU73-F1
#
_entry.id   AF-A0A3Q7HU73-F1
#
_cell.length_a   1.000
_cell.length_b   1.000
_cell.length_c   1.000
_cell.angle_alpha   90.00
_cell.angle_beta   90.00
_cell.angle_gamma   90.00
#
_symmetry.space_group_name_H-M   'P 1'
#
loop_
_entity.id
_entity.type
_entity.pdbx_description
1 polymer ?
#
loop_
_entity_poly.entity_id
_entity_poly.type
_entity_poly.pdbx_seq_one_letter_code
_entity_poly.pdbx_strand_id
1 'polypeptide(L)'
;MSSAQVDPHDKMRSRDVNKVAKGEQAPRPVHEFGTVSKPPPPSSTDHLFETEEKAKANAIADEIRRCYACFHSYLKCVEEKGNKDLECEKLGNAFKSSCPSEWIEKWHEERRGS
;
A
#
# COMPACT_ATOMS: atom_id res chain seq x y z
N MET A 1 -26.09 19.34 -73.00
CA MET A 1 -26.07 18.76 -71.64
C MET A 1 -24.62 18.46 -71.30
N SER A 2 -24.00 19.25 -70.42
CA SER A 2 -22.56 19.14 -70.10
C SER A 2 -22.28 17.91 -69.25
N SER A 3 -21.36 17.06 -69.70
CA SER A 3 -20.82 15.97 -68.88
C SER A 3 -19.80 16.54 -67.88
N ALA A 4 -20.21 16.70 -66.63
CA ALA A 4 -19.29 17.06 -65.55
C ALA A 4 -18.24 15.95 -65.40
N GLN A 5 -16.98 16.29 -65.66
CA GLN A 5 -15.84 15.41 -65.42
C GLN A 5 -15.65 15.29 -63.91
N VAL A 6 -16.18 14.23 -63.31
CA VAL A 6 -16.00 13.96 -61.87
C VAL A 6 -14.55 13.62 -61.56
N ASP A 7 -14.02 14.23 -60.50
CA ASP A 7 -12.64 14.07 -60.04
C ASP A 7 -12.30 12.58 -59.80
N PRO A 8 -11.10 12.10 -60.16
CA PRO A 8 -10.72 10.69 -59.98
C PRO A 8 -10.90 10.15 -58.56
N HIS A 9 -10.72 10.98 -57.53
CA HIS A 9 -10.95 10.59 -56.14
C HIS A 9 -12.44 10.38 -55.84
N ASP A 10 -13.30 11.19 -56.44
CA ASP A 10 -14.75 11.12 -56.26
C ASP A 10 -15.37 9.91 -56.98
N LYS A 11 -14.76 9.45 -58.08
CA LYS A 11 -15.10 8.18 -58.75
C LYS A 11 -14.85 6.94 -57.88
N MET A 12 -13.86 7.00 -56.99
CA MET A 12 -13.61 5.90 -56.05
C MET A 12 -14.68 5.88 -54.95
N ARG A 13 -15.02 7.05 -54.43
CA ARG A 13 -16.07 7.20 -53.41
C ARG A 13 -17.45 6.79 -53.93
N SER A 14 -17.78 7.11 -55.18
CA SER A 14 -19.07 6.75 -55.79
C SER A 14 -19.24 5.24 -56.03
N ARG A 15 -18.13 4.50 -56.21
CA ARG A 15 -18.17 3.03 -56.36
C ARG A 15 -18.52 2.33 -55.05
N ASP A 16 -18.00 2.82 -53.93
CA ASP A 16 -18.25 2.23 -52.61
C ASP A 16 -19.70 2.44 -52.14
N VAL A 17 -20.26 3.63 -52.37
CA VAL A 17 -21.65 3.94 -51.95
C VAL A 17 -22.69 3.10 -52.70
N ASN A 18 -22.43 2.75 -53.97
CA ASN A 18 -23.34 1.90 -54.75
C ASN A 18 -23.36 0.46 -54.22
N LYS A 19 -22.23 0.00 -53.68
CA LYS A 19 -22.07 -1.33 -53.07
C LYS A 19 -22.82 -1.42 -51.73
N VAL A 20 -22.72 -0.36 -50.91
CA VAL A 20 -23.47 -0.24 -49.65
C VAL A 20 -24.98 -0.10 -49.91
N ALA A 21 -25.40 0.67 -50.92
CA ALA A 21 -26.81 0.83 -51.27
C ALA A 21 -27.46 -0.47 -51.77
N LYS A 22 -26.66 -1.38 -52.35
CA LYS A 22 -27.10 -2.71 -52.80
C LYS A 22 -27.14 -3.76 -51.66
N GLY A 23 -26.78 -3.37 -50.43
CA GLY A 23 -26.78 -4.23 -49.24
C GLY A 23 -25.59 -5.19 -49.15
N GLU A 24 -24.54 -5.00 -49.96
CA GLU A 24 -23.34 -5.84 -49.94
C GLU A 24 -22.45 -5.44 -48.75
N GLN A 25 -22.65 -6.10 -47.60
CA GLN A 25 -21.77 -5.95 -46.44
C GLN A 25 -20.39 -6.54 -46.73
N ALA A 26 -19.30 -5.81 -46.43
CA ALA A 26 -17.96 -6.36 -46.49
C ALA A 26 -17.86 -7.63 -45.59
N PRO A 27 -17.18 -8.71 -46.06
CA PRO A 27 -16.94 -9.88 -45.22
C PRO A 27 -16.24 -9.47 -43.94
N ARG A 28 -16.69 -9.99 -42.79
CA ARG A 28 -15.98 -9.76 -41.52
C ARG A 28 -14.55 -10.31 -41.64
N PRO A 29 -13.51 -9.53 -41.29
CA PRO A 29 -12.16 -10.07 -41.19
C PRO A 29 -12.16 -11.30 -40.30
N VAL A 30 -11.39 -12.33 -40.68
CA VAL A 30 -11.21 -13.51 -39.84
C VAL A 30 -10.58 -13.04 -38.53
N HIS A 31 -11.21 -13.38 -37.41
CA HIS A 31 -10.68 -13.03 -36.10
C HIS A 31 -9.43 -13.88 -35.82
N GLU A 32 -8.26 -13.34 -36.14
CA GLU A 32 -7.00 -13.86 -35.61
C GLU A 32 -6.86 -13.41 -34.16
N PHE A 33 -6.86 -14.38 -33.25
CA PHE A 33 -6.51 -14.14 -31.85
C PHE A 33 -5.02 -13.81 -31.77
N GLY A 34 -4.66 -12.53 -31.86
CA GLY A 34 -3.31 -12.09 -31.59
C GLY A 34 -2.92 -12.45 -30.15
N THR A 35 -1.70 -12.95 -29.93
CA THR A 35 -1.15 -13.10 -28.59
C THR A 35 -0.84 -11.70 -28.05
N VAL A 36 -1.72 -11.17 -27.21
CA VAL A 36 -1.46 -9.92 -26.48
C VAL A 36 -0.22 -10.16 -25.61
N SER A 37 0.84 -9.37 -25.83
CA SER A 37 2.03 -9.43 -25.01
C SER A 37 1.69 -9.08 -23.56
N LYS A 38 2.36 -9.72 -22.61
CA LYS A 38 2.14 -9.45 -21.18
C LYS A 38 2.39 -7.95 -20.91
N PRO A 39 1.58 -7.31 -20.05
CA PRO A 39 1.81 -5.91 -19.68
C PRO A 39 3.22 -5.76 -19.08
N PRO A 40 3.87 -4.59 -19.28
CA PRO A 40 5.15 -4.31 -18.63
C PRO A 40 4.98 -4.37 -17.09
N PRO A 41 6.01 -4.80 -16.35
CA PRO A 41 5.95 -4.79 -14.89
C PRO A 41 5.66 -3.37 -14.38
N PRO A 42 4.92 -3.22 -13.27
CA PRO A 42 4.67 -1.90 -12.70
C PRO A 42 6.01 -1.22 -12.37
N SER A 43 6.16 0.04 -12.79
CA SER A 43 7.32 0.89 -12.52
C SER A 43 7.52 0.99 -11.01
N SER A 44 8.47 0.23 -10.47
CA SER A 44 8.60 -0.10 -9.04
C SER A 44 9.33 0.96 -8.20
N THR A 45 8.97 2.24 -8.35
CA THR A 45 9.60 3.28 -7.53
C THR A 45 8.83 3.55 -6.22
N ASP A 46 7.51 3.30 -6.18
CA ASP A 46 6.67 3.63 -5.03
C ASP A 46 6.67 2.56 -3.91
N HIS A 47 6.90 1.28 -4.21
CA HIS A 47 6.84 0.20 -3.22
C HIS A 47 8.02 0.18 -2.22
N LEU A 48 9.13 0.85 -2.53
CA LEU A 48 10.29 0.92 -1.63
C LEU A 48 10.08 1.91 -0.48
N PHE A 49 9.30 2.97 -0.69
CA PHE A 49 9.02 3.96 0.36
C PHE A 49 7.98 3.46 1.37
N GLU A 50 6.90 2.83 0.89
CA GLU A 50 5.86 2.25 1.76
C GLU A 50 6.42 1.15 2.67
N THR A 51 7.39 0.38 2.18
CA THR A 51 8.01 -0.71 2.95
C THR A 51 8.96 -0.17 4.03
N GLU A 52 9.69 0.91 3.76
CA GLU A 52 10.58 1.54 4.74
C GLU A 52 9.81 2.24 5.86
N GLU A 53 8.78 3.02 5.53
CA GLU A 53 7.95 3.71 6.53
C GLU A 53 7.21 2.71 7.42
N LYS A 54 6.65 1.65 6.82
CA LYS A 54 6.01 0.57 7.56
C LYS A 54 6.99 -0.20 8.44
N ALA A 55 8.22 -0.44 7.98
CA ALA A 55 9.26 -1.06 8.79
C ALA A 55 9.64 -0.20 9.99
N LYS A 56 9.74 1.13 9.82
CA LYS A 56 9.97 2.08 10.92
C LYS A 56 8.81 2.08 11.92
N ALA A 57 7.57 2.14 11.44
CA ALA A 57 6.39 2.08 12.31
C ALA A 57 6.33 0.77 13.11
N ASN A 58 6.65 -0.35 12.47
CA ASN A 58 6.73 -1.65 13.15
C ASN A 58 7.84 -1.67 14.20
N ALA A 59 9.03 -1.14 13.88
CA ALA A 59 10.14 -1.06 14.84
C ALA A 59 9.79 -0.21 16.07
N ILE A 60 9.10 0.91 15.88
CA ILE A 60 8.58 1.73 16.99
C ILE A 60 7.57 0.94 17.83
N ALA A 61 6.65 0.21 17.18
CA ALA A 61 5.67 -0.62 17.88
C ALA A 61 6.29 -1.82 18.63
N ASP A 62 7.37 -2.40 18.10
CA ASP A 62 8.16 -3.43 18.79
C ASP A 62 8.85 -2.85 20.03
N GLU A 63 9.42 -1.65 19.93
CA GLU A 63 10.07 -0.96 21.05
C GLU A 63 9.07 -0.63 22.16
N ILE A 64 7.90 -0.09 21.81
CA ILE A 64 6.80 0.15 22.77
C ILE A 64 6.44 -1.15 23.51
N ARG A 65 6.24 -2.25 22.77
CA ARG A 65 5.88 -3.55 23.36
C ARG A 65 6.96 -4.08 24.29
N ARG A 66 8.23 -3.98 23.90
CA ARG A 66 9.37 -4.40 24.73
C ARG A 66 9.42 -3.61 26.03
N CYS A 67 9.31 -2.29 25.92
CA CYS A 67 9.31 -1.40 27.07
C CYS A 67 8.15 -1.71 28.04
N TYR A 68 6.94 -1.88 27.51
CA TYR A 68 5.76 -2.19 28.31
C TYR A 68 5.88 -3.53 29.05
N ALA A 69 6.46 -4.55 28.41
CA ALA A 69 6.71 -5.84 29.06
C ALA A 69 7.67 -5.71 30.25
N CYS A 70 8.73 -4.91 30.13
CA CYS A 70 9.66 -4.63 31.24
C CYS A 70 8.97 -3.85 32.38
N PHE A 71 8.17 -2.84 32.04
CA PHE A 71 7.39 -2.07 33.01
C PHE A 71 6.43 -2.97 33.81
N HIS A 72 5.69 -3.84 33.12
CA HIS A 72 4.77 -4.77 33.78
C HIS A 72 5.50 -5.81 34.63
N SER A 73 6.69 -6.25 34.22
CA SER A 73 7.54 -7.14 35.01
C SER A 73 7.98 -6.50 36.33
N TYR A 74 8.35 -5.21 36.29
CA TYR A 74 8.63 -4.43 37.50
C TYR A 74 7.40 -4.33 38.41
N LEU A 75 6.24 -3.99 37.87
CA LEU A 75 5.01 -3.89 38.66
C LEU A 75 4.66 -5.20 39.36
N LYS A 76 4.77 -6.33 38.66
CA LYS A 76 4.55 -7.65 39.23
C LYS A 76 5.54 -7.94 40.35
N CYS A 77 6.82 -7.57 40.18
CA CYS A 77 7.83 -7.70 41.23
C CYS A 77 7.45 -6.89 42.48
N VAL A 78 6.99 -5.64 42.30
CA VAL A 78 6.57 -4.77 43.40
C VAL A 78 5.34 -5.32 44.12
N GLU A 79 4.40 -5.93 43.40
CA GLU A 79 3.20 -6.55 43.98
C GLU A 79 3.52 -7.81 44.80
N GLU A 80 4.45 -8.64 44.33
CA GLU A 80 4.83 -9.90 45.00
C GLU A 80 5.83 -9.70 46.16
N LYS A 81 6.84 -8.85 45.97
CA LYS A 81 7.98 -8.71 46.90
C LYS A 81 8.03 -7.35 47.61
N GLY A 82 7.35 -6.34 47.08
CA GLY A 82 7.41 -4.97 47.55
C GLY A 82 8.50 -4.13 46.88
N ASN A 83 8.31 -2.81 46.92
CA ASN A 83 9.17 -1.81 46.27
C ASN A 83 10.60 -1.68 46.87
N LYS A 84 10.94 -2.47 47.89
CA LYS A 84 12.25 -2.42 48.57
C LYS A 84 13.15 -3.62 48.26
N ASP A 85 12.69 -4.52 47.41
CA ASP A 85 13.49 -5.66 46.98
C ASP A 85 14.51 -5.23 45.91
N LEU A 86 15.75 -5.70 46.06
CA LEU A 86 16.86 -5.36 45.16
C LEU A 86 16.61 -5.79 43.71
N GLU A 87 15.86 -6.87 43.49
CA GLU A 87 15.53 -7.33 42.14
C GLU A 87 14.51 -6.39 41.49
N CYS A 88 13.54 -5.90 42.25
CA CYS A 88 12.57 -4.93 41.76
C CYS A 88 13.24 -3.57 41.48
N GLU A 89 14.21 -3.15 42.29
CA GLU A 89 14.97 -1.92 42.06
C GLU A 89 15.83 -2.01 40.78
N LYS A 90 16.50 -3.14 40.54
CA LYS A 90 17.26 -3.39 39.31
C LYS A 90 16.35 -3.34 38.07
N LEU A 91 15.20 -4.03 38.12
CA LEU A 91 14.19 -3.96 37.05
C LEU A 91 13.72 -2.53 36.84
N GLY A 92 13.50 -1.80 37.94
CA GLY A 92 13.16 -0.39 37.99
C GLY A 92 14.11 0.49 37.19
N ASN A 93 15.40 0.35 37.45
CA ASN A 93 16.43 1.13 36.78
C ASN A 93 16.62 0.69 35.32
N ALA A 94 16.47 -0.60 35.03
CA ALA A 94 16.60 -1.14 33.67
C ALA A 94 15.49 -0.63 32.73
N PHE A 95 14.23 -0.63 33.17
CA PHE A 95 13.15 -0.12 32.32
C PHE A 95 13.22 1.41 32.18
N LYS A 96 13.55 2.16 33.25
CA LYS A 96 13.70 3.62 33.19
C LYS A 96 14.79 4.11 32.25
N SER A 97 15.87 3.34 32.09
CA SER A 97 16.99 3.68 31.20
C SER A 97 16.74 3.27 29.75
N SER A 98 15.94 2.22 29.53
CA SER A 98 15.65 1.71 28.17
C SER A 98 14.42 2.38 27.54
N CYS A 99 13.45 2.78 28.36
CA CYS A 99 12.18 3.32 27.91
C CYS A 99 12.14 4.86 27.91
N PRO A 100 11.37 5.48 26.99
CA PRO A 100 11.03 6.90 27.10
C PRO A 100 10.29 7.21 28.41
N SER A 101 10.73 8.25 29.12
CA SER A 101 10.15 8.64 30.42
C SER A 101 8.68 9.07 30.30
N GLU A 102 8.29 9.69 29.18
CA GLU A 102 6.91 10.11 28.91
C GLU A 102 5.92 8.94 28.93
N TRP A 103 6.30 7.77 28.40
CA TRP A 103 5.43 6.59 28.39
C TRP A 103 5.28 6.01 29.79
N ILE A 104 6.36 5.97 30.54
CA ILE A 104 6.38 5.48 31.93
C ILE A 104 5.45 6.32 32.79
N GLU A 105 5.55 7.65 32.72
CA GLU A 105 4.71 8.56 33.49
C GLU A 105 3.23 8.39 33.14
N LYS A 106 2.90 8.32 31.85
CA LYS A 106 1.53 8.10 31.38
C LYS A 106 0.96 6.78 31.91
N TRP A 107 1.68 5.67 31.82
CA TRP A 107 1.20 4.38 32.33
C TRP A 107 1.04 4.36 33.85
N HIS A 108 1.89 5.08 34.58
CA HIS A 108 1.73 5.26 36.02
C HIS A 108 0.50 6.09 36.37
N GLU A 109 0.23 7.16 35.64
CA GLU A 109 -0.96 8.00 35.82
C GLU A 109 -2.24 7.23 35.52
N GLU A 110 -2.30 6.54 34.37
CA GLU A 110 -3.43 5.67 34.00
C GLU A 110 -3.73 4.62 35.09
N ARG A 111 -2.70 4.07 35.73
CA ARG A 111 -2.86 3.14 36.86
C ARG A 111 -3.26 3.79 38.18
N ARG A 112 -2.89 5.05 38.43
CA ARG A 112 -3.28 5.78 39.66
C ARG A 112 -4.71 6.30 39.57
N GLY A 113 -5.21 6.55 38.36
CA GLY A 113 -6.55 7.05 38.09
C GLY A 113 -7.64 5.97 37.99
N SER A 114 -7.29 4.69 38.12
CA SER A 114 -8.23 3.57 38.21
C SER A 114 -8.41 3.09 39.64
#